data_AF-A0A059X7X7-F1
#
_entry.id   AF-A0A059X7X7-F1
#
_cell.length_a   1.000
_cell.length_b   1.000
_cell.length_c   1.000
_cell.angle_alpha   90.00
_cell.angle_beta   90.00
_cell.angle_gamma   90.00
#
_symmetry.space_group_name_H-M   'P 1'
#
loop_
_entity.id
_entity.type
_entity.pdbx_description
1 polymer ?
#
loop_
_entity_poly.entity_id
_entity_poly.type
_entity_poly.pdbx_seq_one_letter_code
_entity_poly.pdbx_strand_id
1 'polypeptide(L)'
;MERRRAVVLMTDGVDGVLVPKARIAGSKTSLAELVKQVRQTDALIVPIYLDTEKDFSYSDISDSYENARRALNLLAQESGGSYYRAGKISDLNGVYEQVINDLGKVYSLGYKPTNGTRDSTWRQVDVSIVNRTNLVARTRPGYYAQ
;
A
#
# COMPACT_ATOMS: atom_id res chain seq x y z
N MET A 1 -21.16 10.62 10.04
CA MET A 1 -20.32 10.19 8.90
C MET A 1 -18.94 9.91 9.44
N GLU A 2 -18.46 8.68 9.29
CA GLU A 2 -17.13 8.30 9.76
C GLU A 2 -16.05 8.99 8.90
N ARG A 3 -14.99 9.49 9.53
CA ARG A 3 -13.93 10.23 8.82
C ARG A 3 -13.07 9.23 8.06
N ARG A 4 -12.98 9.40 6.74
CA ARG A 4 -12.05 8.62 5.90
C ARG A 4 -10.62 8.90 6.35
N ARG A 5 -9.86 7.84 6.59
CA ARG A 5 -8.46 7.91 7.02
C ARG A 5 -7.57 7.46 5.86
N ALA A 6 -6.53 8.23 5.60
CA ALA A 6 -5.48 7.85 4.67
C ALA A 6 -4.12 8.12 5.32
N VAL A 7 -3.18 7.22 5.11
CA VAL A 7 -1.78 7.38 5.51
C VAL A 7 -0.98 7.50 4.22
N VAL A 8 -0.50 8.70 3.94
CA VAL A 8 0.44 8.96 2.85
C VAL A 8 1.84 8.88 3.44
N LEU A 9 2.68 8.02 2.90
CA LEU A 9 4.05 7.83 3.38
C LEU A 9 5.03 7.90 2.22
N MET A 10 6.13 8.62 2.39
CA MET A 10 7.22 8.74 1.43
C MET A 10 8.44 8.03 1.99
N THR A 11 9.00 7.08 1.23
CA THR A 11 10.14 6.26 1.67
C THR A 11 10.83 5.60 0.47
N ASP A 12 12.11 5.29 0.60
CA ASP A 12 12.80 4.37 -0.30
C ASP A 12 12.54 2.90 0.06
N GLY A 13 11.86 2.65 1.18
CA GLY A 13 11.37 1.35 1.63
C GLY A 13 12.47 0.35 2.03
N VAL A 14 13.74 0.75 2.00
CA VAL A 14 14.85 -0.11 2.43
C VAL A 14 14.86 -0.16 3.96
N ASP A 15 14.71 -1.36 4.52
CA ASP A 15 14.83 -1.53 5.97
C ASP A 15 16.29 -1.32 6.40
N GLY A 16 16.50 -0.52 7.44
CA GLY A 16 17.81 -0.14 7.97
C GLY A 16 18.67 -1.32 8.45
N VAL A 17 18.10 -2.53 8.58
CA VAL A 17 18.83 -3.78 8.85
C VAL A 17 19.85 -4.10 7.75
N LEU A 18 19.62 -3.63 6.53
CA LEU A 18 20.37 -4.04 5.35
C LEU A 18 21.56 -3.12 5.03
N VAL A 19 21.83 -2.11 5.88
CA VAL A 19 23.03 -1.27 5.78
C VAL A 19 24.05 -1.76 6.83
N PRO A 20 25.09 -2.52 6.46
CA PRO A 20 26.01 -3.14 7.43
C PRO A 20 26.74 -2.14 8.34
N LYS A 21 26.80 -0.87 7.94
CA LYS A 21 27.47 0.21 8.68
C LYS A 21 26.53 1.05 9.56
N ALA A 22 25.22 0.95 9.36
CA ALA A 22 24.26 1.70 10.15
C ALA A 22 23.61 0.72 11.13
N ARG A 23 24.00 0.78 12.42
CA ARG A 23 23.33 0.05 13.52
C ARG A 23 21.92 0.61 13.76
N ILE A 24 21.09 0.64 12.73
CA ILE A 24 19.71 1.07 12.80
C ILE A 24 18.91 -0.19 13.13
N ALA A 25 18.22 -0.17 14.27
CA ALA A 25 17.32 -1.25 14.63
C ALA A 25 16.27 -1.40 13.52
N GLY A 26 16.16 -2.61 12.98
CA GLY A 26 15.18 -2.93 11.95
C GLY A 26 13.74 -2.78 12.39
N SER A 27 12.85 -3.03 11.43
CA SER A 27 11.42 -3.16 11.70
C SER A 27 11.17 -4.20 12.80
N LYS A 28 10.47 -3.80 13.87
CA LYS A 28 10.03 -4.72 14.95
C LYS A 28 8.84 -5.58 14.55
N THR A 29 8.18 -5.23 13.45
CA THR A 29 6.98 -5.88 12.93
C THR A 29 7.32 -6.48 11.57
N SER A 30 6.98 -7.75 11.36
CA SER A 30 7.16 -8.40 10.07
C SER A 30 6.17 -7.86 9.04
N LEU A 31 6.52 -7.94 7.75
CA LEU A 31 5.62 -7.53 6.67
C LEU A 31 4.27 -8.26 6.72
N ALA A 32 4.29 -9.56 7.06
CA ALA A 32 3.07 -10.36 7.18
C ALA A 32 2.13 -9.84 8.28
N GLU A 33 2.67 -9.47 9.44
CA GLU A 33 1.88 -8.91 10.54
C GLU A 33 1.36 -7.51 10.18
N LEU A 34 2.18 -6.69 9.51
CA LEU A 34 1.76 -5.38 9.03
C LEU A 34 0.60 -5.50 8.01
N VAL A 35 0.70 -6.42 7.05
CA VAL A 35 -0.38 -6.68 6.07
C VAL A 35 -1.67 -7.09 6.77
N LYS A 36 -1.58 -7.94 7.80
CA LYS A 36 -2.74 -8.33 8.60
C LYS A 36 -3.38 -7.13 9.30
N GLN A 37 -2.58 -6.23 9.88
CA GLN A 37 -3.07 -5.00 10.51
C GLN A 37 -3.71 -4.04 9.51
N VAL A 38 -3.11 -3.89 8.32
CA VAL A 38 -3.67 -3.09 7.22
C VAL A 38 -5.03 -3.65 6.79
N ARG A 39 -5.14 -4.97 6.63
CA ARG A 39 -6.41 -5.65 6.30
C ARG A 39 -7.51 -5.44 7.34
N GLN A 40 -7.15 -5.15 8.60
CA GLN A 40 -8.10 -4.94 9.69
C GLN A 40 -8.41 -3.46 9.95
N THR A 41 -7.72 -2.53 9.30
CA THR A 41 -7.89 -1.09 9.51
C THR A 41 -8.67 -0.46 8.35
N ASP A 42 -9.53 0.51 8.64
CA ASP A 42 -10.24 1.29 7.60
C ASP A 42 -9.44 2.53 7.15
N ALA A 43 -8.13 2.34 6.94
CA ALA A 43 -7.24 3.38 6.48
C ALA A 43 -6.65 3.00 5.11
N LEU A 44 -6.73 3.93 4.16
CA LEU A 44 -6.02 3.78 2.89
C LEU A 44 -4.53 4.00 3.10
N ILE A 45 -3.72 3.07 2.63
CA ILE A 45 -2.26 3.20 2.64
C ILE A 45 -1.84 3.67 1.24
N VAL A 46 -1.16 4.81 1.18
CA VAL A 46 -0.71 5.45 -0.06
C VAL A 46 0.81 5.65 -0.01
N PRO A 47 1.58 4.65 -0.42
CA PRO A 47 3.03 4.75 -0.49
C PRO A 47 3.50 5.55 -1.70
N ILE A 48 4.48 6.42 -1.46
CA ILE A 48 5.26 7.13 -2.46
C ILE A 48 6.70 6.62 -2.34
N TYR A 49 7.11 5.77 -3.27
CA TYR A 49 8.47 5.28 -3.34
C TYR A 49 9.38 6.35 -3.93
N LEU A 50 10.43 6.73 -3.20
CA LEU A 50 11.49 7.60 -3.71
C LEU A 50 12.65 6.74 -4.20
N ASP A 51 13.00 6.88 -5.47
CA ASP A 51 14.13 6.17 -6.10
C ASP A 51 15.46 6.76 -5.61
N THR A 52 16.09 6.07 -4.66
CA THR A 52 17.44 6.34 -4.15
C THR A 52 18.45 5.28 -4.62
N GLU A 53 18.05 4.40 -5.54
CA GLU A 53 18.83 3.22 -5.95
C GLU A 53 20.16 3.61 -6.60
N LYS A 54 20.17 4.73 -7.33
CA LYS A 54 21.34 5.24 -8.05
C LYS A 54 22.44 5.76 -7.14
N ASP A 55 22.11 6.10 -5.90
CA ASP A 55 23.09 6.60 -4.92
C ASP A 55 23.96 5.47 -4.37
N PHE A 56 23.60 4.22 -4.66
CA PHE A 56 24.29 3.05 -4.15
C PHE A 56 24.59 2.04 -5.29
N SER A 57 25.82 2.07 -5.79
CA SER A 57 26.29 1.18 -6.86
C SER A 57 26.79 -0.18 -6.32
N TYR A 58 25.95 -0.92 -5.61
CA TYR A 58 26.25 -2.29 -5.16
C TYR A 58 25.20 -3.28 -5.65
N SER A 59 25.64 -4.42 -6.19
CA SER A 59 24.75 -5.53 -6.58
C SER A 59 23.92 -6.05 -5.40
N ASP A 60 24.47 -5.99 -4.19
CA ASP A 60 23.94 -6.68 -3.00
C ASP A 60 22.71 -5.99 -2.39
N ILE A 61 22.40 -4.76 -2.79
CA ILE A 61 21.25 -3.98 -2.31
C ILE A 61 20.11 -3.90 -3.34
N SER A 62 20.34 -4.33 -4.58
CA SER A 62 19.31 -4.36 -5.63
C SER A 62 18.09 -5.19 -5.19
N ASP A 63 18.34 -6.34 -4.58
CA ASP A 63 17.28 -7.20 -4.04
C ASP A 63 16.52 -6.52 -2.89
N SER A 64 17.19 -5.67 -2.12
CA SER A 64 16.57 -4.92 -1.02
C SER A 64 15.58 -3.89 -1.54
N TYR A 65 15.95 -3.14 -2.58
CA TYR A 65 15.06 -2.19 -3.23
C TYR A 65 13.90 -2.87 -3.96
N GLU A 66 14.13 -4.02 -4.60
CA GLU A 66 13.05 -4.79 -5.22
C GLU A 66 12.05 -5.30 -4.16
N ASN A 67 12.55 -5.83 -3.05
CA ASN A 67 11.70 -6.25 -1.93
C ASN A 67 10.94 -5.07 -1.31
N ALA A 68 11.59 -3.91 -1.18
CA ALA A 68 10.97 -2.68 -0.71
C ALA A 68 9.80 -2.25 -1.61
N ARG A 69 10.01 -2.18 -2.94
CA ARG A 69 8.94 -1.85 -3.90
C ARG A 69 7.78 -2.82 -3.83
N ARG A 70 8.06 -4.12 -3.74
CA ARG A 70 7.04 -5.16 -3.60
C ARG A 70 6.24 -5.01 -2.31
N ALA A 71 6.92 -4.77 -1.19
CA ALA A 71 6.28 -4.57 0.10
C ALA A 71 5.36 -3.34 0.10
N LEU A 72 5.84 -2.20 -0.40
CA LEU A 72 5.03 -0.98 -0.50
C LEU A 72 3.81 -1.19 -1.41
N ASN A 73 4.00 -1.80 -2.57
CA ASN A 73 2.90 -2.09 -3.48
C ASN A 73 1.87 -3.04 -2.84
N LEU A 74 2.33 -4.08 -2.12
CA LEU A 74 1.45 -4.99 -1.39
C LEU A 74 0.62 -4.23 -0.34
N LEU A 75 1.24 -3.37 0.48
CA LEU A 75 0.52 -2.59 1.49
C LEU A 75 -0.54 -1.68 0.87
N ALA A 76 -0.23 -1.05 -0.27
CA ALA A 76 -1.20 -0.25 -1.02
C ALA A 76 -2.39 -1.12 -1.47
N GLN A 77 -2.13 -2.26 -2.10
CA GLN A 77 -3.17 -3.17 -2.60
C GLN A 77 -4.07 -3.71 -1.48
N GLU A 78 -3.48 -4.13 -0.36
CA GLU A 78 -4.21 -4.71 0.77
C GLU A 78 -5.11 -3.69 1.48
N SER A 79 -4.76 -2.41 1.41
CA SER A 79 -5.62 -1.32 1.88
C SER A 79 -6.66 -0.85 0.86
N GLY A 80 -6.57 -1.27 -0.41
CA GLY A 80 -7.34 -0.71 -1.53
C GLY A 80 -6.83 0.66 -2.00
N GLY A 81 -5.62 1.06 -1.58
CA GLY A 81 -4.95 2.29 -1.97
C GLY A 81 -4.21 2.19 -3.31
N SER A 82 -3.21 3.06 -3.51
CA SER A 82 -2.40 3.10 -4.73
C SER A 82 -0.95 3.38 -4.40
N TYR A 83 -0.05 2.78 -5.17
CA TYR A 83 1.39 2.95 -5.07
C TYR A 83 1.87 3.96 -6.11
N TYR A 84 2.72 4.89 -5.69
CA TYR A 84 3.32 5.91 -6.55
C TYR A 84 4.84 5.84 -6.50
N ARG A 85 5.50 6.28 -7.57
CA ARG A 85 6.97 6.33 -7.68
C ARG A 85 7.41 7.74 -8.06
N ALA A 86 8.36 8.28 -7.31
CA ALA A 86 9.11 9.47 -7.65
C ALA A 86 10.54 9.06 -8.02
N GLY A 87 11.00 9.44 -9.22
CA GLY A 87 12.36 9.12 -9.67
C GLY A 87 13.43 10.00 -9.01
N LYS A 88 13.02 11.16 -8.49
CA LYS A 88 13.86 12.13 -7.79
C LYS A 88 12.97 13.07 -6.98
N ILE A 89 13.58 13.81 -6.06
CA ILE A 89 12.88 14.76 -5.18
C ILE A 89 12.06 15.80 -5.97
N SER A 90 12.56 16.27 -7.12
CA SER A 90 11.84 17.26 -7.93
C SER A 90 10.52 16.74 -8.52
N ASP A 91 10.34 15.42 -8.60
CA ASP A 91 9.12 14.80 -9.14
C ASP A 91 8.00 14.75 -8.09
N LEU A 92 8.34 14.94 -6.81
CA LEU A 92 7.40 14.78 -5.69
C LEU A 92 6.20 15.71 -5.80
N ASN A 93 6.38 16.94 -6.27
CA ASN A 93 5.27 17.88 -6.44
C ASN A 93 4.18 17.30 -7.37
N GLY A 94 4.59 16.77 -8.53
CA GLY A 94 3.65 16.14 -9.46
C GLY A 94 3.05 14.85 -8.92
N VAL A 95 3.81 14.07 -8.15
CA VAL A 95 3.29 12.86 -7.50
C VAL A 95 2.26 13.20 -6.41
N TYR A 96 2.50 14.22 -5.59
CA TYR A 96 1.54 14.66 -4.58
C TYR A 96 0.25 15.20 -5.22
N GLU A 97 0.35 15.92 -6.33
CA GLU A 97 -0.84 16.33 -7.09
C GLU A 97 -1.65 15.12 -7.57
N GLN A 98 -0.99 14.09 -8.12
CA GLN A 98 -1.67 12.84 -8.51
C GLN A 98 -2.36 12.17 -7.33
N VAL A 99 -1.67 12.04 -6.19
CA VAL A 99 -2.21 11.45 -4.96
C VAL A 99 -3.45 12.20 -4.49
N ILE A 100 -3.41 13.53 -4.44
CA ILE A 100 -4.55 14.37 -4.04
C ILE A 100 -5.73 14.16 -4.99
N ASN A 101 -5.46 14.15 -6.29
CA ASN A 101 -6.49 14.01 -7.32
C ASN A 101 -7.18 12.63 -7.27
N ASP A 102 -6.43 11.58 -6.94
CA ASP A 102 -6.95 10.22 -6.80
C ASP A 102 -7.70 10.03 -5.47
N LEU A 103 -7.19 10.58 -4.37
CA LEU A 103 -7.90 10.58 -3.08
C LEU A 103 -9.22 11.37 -3.13
N GLY A 104 -9.33 12.35 -4.04
CA GLY A 104 -10.59 13.03 -4.34
C GLY A 104 -11.63 12.17 -5.05
N LYS A 105 -11.24 11.04 -5.66
CA LYS A 105 -12.11 10.17 -6.49
C LYS A 105 -12.46 8.85 -5.80
N VAL A 106 -12.64 8.88 -4.49
CA VAL A 106 -12.97 7.69 -3.69
C VAL A 106 -14.47 7.55 -3.51
N TYR A 107 -15.03 6.46 -4.02
CA TYR A 107 -16.43 6.08 -3.87
C TYR A 107 -16.59 5.05 -2.73
N SER A 108 -17.71 5.11 -2.01
CA SER A 108 -18.05 4.14 -0.97
C SER A 108 -19.09 3.17 -1.49
N LEU A 109 -18.79 1.87 -1.47
CA LEU A 109 -19.69 0.79 -1.84
C LEU A 109 -19.95 -0.09 -0.62
N GLY A 110 -21.22 -0.34 -0.31
CA GLY A 110 -21.63 -1.26 0.75
C GLY A 110 -21.88 -2.65 0.18
N TYR A 111 -21.29 -3.67 0.80
CA TYR A 111 -21.55 -5.08 0.52
C TYR A 111 -22.05 -5.78 1.78
N LYS A 112 -23.14 -6.54 1.66
CA LYS A 112 -23.66 -7.38 2.74
C LYS A 112 -23.52 -8.85 2.32
N PRO A 113 -22.74 -9.67 3.04
CA PRO A 113 -22.61 -11.09 2.71
C PRO A 113 -23.93 -11.83 2.96
N THR A 114 -24.18 -12.87 2.17
CA THR A 114 -25.28 -13.82 2.40
C THR A 114 -25.01 -14.73 3.60
N ASN A 115 -23.75 -15.07 3.86
CA ASN A 115 -23.31 -15.78 5.06
C ASN A 115 -23.09 -14.78 6.22
N GLY A 116 -23.95 -14.83 7.24
CA GLY A 116 -23.88 -13.95 8.41
C GLY A 116 -22.95 -14.43 9.55
N THR A 117 -22.34 -15.60 9.43
CA THR A 117 -21.51 -16.19 10.51
C THR A 117 -20.26 -15.35 10.74
N ARG A 118 -19.91 -15.12 12.02
CA ARG A 118 -18.69 -14.42 12.45
C ARG A 118 -17.66 -15.44 12.94
N ASP A 119 -16.97 -16.06 12.00
CA ASP A 119 -16.02 -17.15 12.23
C ASP A 119 -14.55 -16.68 12.17
N SER A 120 -14.30 -15.38 12.06
CA SER A 120 -12.97 -14.80 11.86
C SER A 120 -12.24 -15.30 10.61
N THR A 121 -12.94 -15.94 9.67
CA THR A 121 -12.35 -16.39 8.41
C THR A 121 -12.17 -15.23 7.44
N TRP A 122 -11.18 -15.35 6.55
CA TRP A 122 -10.98 -14.41 5.46
C TRP A 122 -12.03 -14.63 4.37
N ARG A 123 -12.66 -13.55 3.91
CA ARG A 123 -13.63 -13.55 2.83
C ARG A 123 -13.18 -12.62 1.73
N GLN A 124 -12.79 -13.20 0.60
CA GLN A 124 -12.41 -12.46 -0.60
C GLN A 124 -13.63 -11.75 -1.19
N VAL A 125 -13.43 -10.51 -1.63
CA VAL A 125 -14.44 -9.69 -2.31
C VAL A 125 -13.79 -9.04 -3.51
N ASP A 126 -14.23 -9.43 -4.70
CA ASP A 126 -13.79 -8.86 -5.96
C ASP A 126 -14.85 -7.91 -6.50
N VAL A 127 -14.43 -6.70 -6.88
CA VAL A 127 -15.31 -5.69 -7.47
C VAL A 127 -14.86 -5.44 -8.90
N SER A 128 -15.77 -5.67 -9.85
CA SER A 128 -15.54 -5.43 -11.27
C SER A 128 -16.51 -4.38 -11.81
N ILE A 129 -16.02 -3.56 -12.75
CA ILE A 129 -16.84 -2.58 -13.45
C ILE A 129 -17.29 -3.20 -14.77
N VAL A 130 -18.59 -3.42 -14.91
CA VAL A 130 -19.18 -3.97 -16.13
C VAL A 130 -19.37 -2.88 -17.18
N ASN A 131 -19.26 -3.26 -18.46
CA ASN A 131 -19.52 -2.38 -19.62
C ASN A 131 -18.65 -1.11 -19.71
N ARG A 132 -17.52 -1.06 -19.00
CA ARG A 132 -16.53 0.04 -19.05
C ARG A 132 -15.11 -0.52 -19.01
N THR A 133 -14.55 -0.82 -20.17
CA THR A 133 -13.21 -1.41 -20.30
C THR A 133 -12.07 -0.45 -19.98
N ASN A 134 -12.34 0.86 -19.97
CA ASN A 134 -11.36 1.91 -19.67
C ASN A 134 -11.26 2.27 -18.18
N LEU A 135 -12.03 1.60 -17.31
CA LEU A 135 -12.05 1.85 -15.87
C LEU A 135 -11.60 0.62 -15.11
N VAL A 136 -10.81 0.84 -14.06
CA VAL A 136 -10.36 -0.21 -13.15
C VAL A 136 -10.83 0.15 -11.74
N ALA A 137 -11.54 -0.76 -11.09
CA ALA A 137 -11.86 -0.62 -9.68
C ALA A 137 -10.64 -1.01 -8.84
N ARG A 138 -10.33 -0.18 -7.84
CA ARG A 138 -9.39 -0.53 -6.78
C ARG A 138 -10.17 -0.66 -5.49
N THR A 139 -10.14 -1.84 -4.91
CA THR A 139 -10.88 -2.16 -3.69
C THR A 139 -10.00 -2.99 -2.77
N ARG A 140 -10.38 -3.04 -1.49
CA ARG A 140 -9.81 -4.02 -0.58
C ARG A 140 -10.10 -5.42 -1.12
N PRO A 141 -9.17 -6.37 -1.04
CA PRO A 141 -9.34 -7.71 -1.61
C PRO A 141 -10.33 -8.58 -0.81
N GLY A 142 -10.74 -8.13 0.38
CA GLY A 142 -11.63 -8.87 1.24
C GLY A 142 -11.67 -8.31 2.66
N TYR A 143 -12.27 -9.09 3.55
CA TYR A 143 -12.41 -8.75 4.96
C TYR A 143 -12.41 -10.01 5.83
N TYR A 144 -12.15 -9.84 7.13
CA TYR A 144 -12.32 -10.90 8.12
C TYR A 144 -13.74 -10.87 8.70
N ALA A 145 -14.39 -12.02 8.80
CA ALA A 145 -15.75 -12.14 9.34
C ALA A 145 -15.78 -12.02 10.87
N GLN A 146 -15.68 -10.78 11.36
CA GLN A 146 -15.67 -10.42 12.78
C GLN A 146 -17.02 -9.94 13.31
#